data_AF-A0A6S6RZZ0-F1
#
_entry.id   AF-A0A6S6RZZ0-F1
#
_cell.length_a   1.000
_cell.length_b   1.000
_cell.length_c   1.000
_cell.angle_alpha   90.00
_cell.angle_beta   90.00
_cell.angle_gamma   90.00
#
_symmetry.space_group_name_H-M   'P 1'
#
loop_
_entity.id
_entity.type
_entity.pdbx_description
1 polymer ?
#
loop_
_entity_poly.entity_id
_entity_poly.type
_entity_poly.pdbx_seq_one_letter_code
_entity_poly.pdbx_strand_id
1 'polypeptide(L)'
;MIRLFLYALLALISTFVLALLTYLTWKLIKWLRAIMRQGEGVIESQKEYWRWRRSRKGKPDYYLKGDEVYSRIRVLCKKLPEPWFAETRVMIEMSDKLFRLAQETEDHGKPFRRFFTVTLPAMESFMVALVEDRSVMKAAEEAMARKNIAVFERDLQVYFDKGGSSRRLNFHILMEVIRQRLRR
;
A
#
# COMPACT_ATOMS: atom_id res chain seq x y z
N MET A 1 -70.69 38.58 -8.46
CA MET A 1 -70.11 37.40 -9.15
C MET A 1 -68.68 37.64 -9.64
N ILE A 2 -68.39 38.73 -10.37
CA ILE A 2 -67.04 39.04 -10.92
C ILE A 2 -65.92 39.11 -9.86
N ARG A 3 -66.20 39.70 -8.68
CA ARG A 3 -65.20 39.80 -7.59
C ARG A 3 -64.76 38.44 -7.03
N LEU A 4 -65.69 37.50 -6.85
CA LEU A 4 -65.38 36.14 -6.35
C LEU A 4 -64.53 35.36 -7.38
N PHE A 5 -64.80 35.53 -8.66
CA PHE A 5 -64.01 34.94 -9.74
C PHE A 5 -62.57 35.50 -9.77
N LEU A 6 -62.40 36.81 -9.57
CA LEU A 6 -61.09 37.45 -9.45
C LEU A 6 -60.27 36.91 -8.27
N TYR A 7 -60.88 36.73 -7.10
CA TYR A 7 -60.20 36.14 -5.94
C TYR A 7 -59.80 34.67 -6.17
N ALA A 8 -60.68 33.87 -6.79
CA ALA A 8 -60.37 32.50 -7.14
C ALA A 8 -59.20 32.40 -8.14
N LEU A 9 -59.16 33.28 -9.15
CA LEU A 9 -58.08 33.35 -10.13
C LEU A 9 -56.74 33.76 -9.49
N LEU A 10 -56.76 34.77 -8.60
CA LEU A 10 -55.58 35.19 -7.84
C LEU A 10 -55.03 34.09 -6.94
N ALA A 11 -55.91 33.35 -6.26
CA ALA A 11 -55.52 32.20 -5.45
C ALA A 11 -54.83 31.12 -6.29
N LEU A 12 -55.39 30.79 -7.46
CA LEU A 12 -54.86 29.77 -8.37
C LEU A 12 -53.47 30.16 -8.92
N ILE A 13 -53.30 31.41 -9.32
CA ILE A 13 -52.00 31.96 -9.77
C ILE A 13 -50.99 31.92 -8.63
N SER A 14 -51.39 32.34 -7.43
CA SER A 14 -50.50 32.33 -6.25
C SER A 14 -50.03 30.91 -5.92
N THR A 15 -50.93 29.92 -5.93
CA THR A 15 -50.56 28.51 -5.72
C THR A 15 -49.62 28.01 -6.81
N PHE A 16 -49.83 28.39 -8.07
CA PHE A 16 -48.97 28.00 -9.18
C PHE A 16 -47.56 28.60 -9.05
N VAL A 17 -47.46 29.87 -8.68
CA VAL A 17 -46.17 30.54 -8.42
C VAL A 17 -45.43 29.85 -7.27
N LEU A 18 -46.14 29.49 -6.20
CA LEU A 18 -45.54 28.80 -5.05
C LEU A 18 -45.02 27.40 -5.42
N ALA A 19 -45.77 26.65 -6.23
CA ALA A 19 -45.36 25.35 -6.76
C ALA A 19 -44.13 25.47 -7.68
N LEU A 20 -44.08 26.52 -8.50
CA LEU A 20 -42.93 26.77 -9.37
C LEU A 20 -41.66 27.08 -8.57
N LEU A 21 -41.77 27.94 -7.54
CA LEU A 21 -40.63 28.30 -6.68
C LEU A 21 -40.09 27.08 -5.91
N THR A 22 -40.98 26.26 -5.36
CA THR A 22 -40.59 25.02 -4.65
C THR A 22 -39.92 24.02 -5.60
N TYR A 23 -40.41 23.89 -6.84
CA TYR A 23 -39.76 23.06 -7.85
C TYR A 23 -38.35 23.56 -8.23
N LEU A 24 -38.20 24.87 -8.46
CA LEU A 24 -36.92 25.47 -8.84
C LEU A 24 -35.87 25.32 -7.73
N THR A 25 -36.25 25.57 -6.49
CA THR A 25 -35.36 25.39 -5.33
C THR A 25 -34.92 23.93 -5.16
N TRP A 26 -35.85 22.97 -5.30
CA TRP A 26 -35.52 21.55 -5.28
C TRP A 26 -34.52 21.16 -6.39
N LYS A 27 -34.75 21.64 -7.61
CA LYS A 27 -33.88 21.36 -8.76
C LYS A 27 -32.48 21.94 -8.56
N LEU A 28 -32.37 23.13 -7.98
CA LEU A 28 -31.11 23.81 -7.71
C LEU A 28 -30.31 23.08 -6.62
N ILE A 29 -30.96 22.64 -5.54
CA ILE A 29 -30.34 21.80 -4.50
C ILE A 29 -29.83 20.48 -5.10
N LYS A 30 -30.61 19.82 -5.96
CA LYS A 30 -30.22 18.57 -6.60
C LYS A 30 -28.99 18.74 -7.50
N TRP A 31 -28.93 19.82 -8.27
CA TRP A 31 -27.79 20.14 -9.13
C TRP A 31 -26.53 20.44 -8.31
N LEU A 32 -26.64 21.25 -7.25
CA LEU A 32 -25.52 21.52 -6.34
C LEU A 32 -24.98 20.25 -5.67
N ARG A 33 -25.85 19.33 -5.22
CA ARG A 33 -25.40 18.03 -4.67
C ARG A 33 -24.66 17.18 -5.70
N ALA A 34 -25.07 17.20 -6.97
CA ALA A 34 -24.40 16.45 -8.02
C ALA A 34 -22.97 16.97 -8.27
N ILE A 35 -22.79 18.30 -8.28
CA ILE A 35 -21.48 18.94 -8.41
C ILE A 35 -20.61 18.67 -7.18
N MET A 36 -21.18 18.77 -5.98
CA MET A 36 -20.44 18.48 -4.75
C MET A 36 -19.93 17.04 -4.71
N ARG A 37 -20.73 16.06 -5.14
CA ARG A 37 -20.29 14.65 -5.24
C ARG A 37 -19.19 14.43 -6.27
N GLN A 38 -19.20 15.14 -7.41
CA GLN A 38 -18.08 15.12 -8.36
C GLN A 38 -16.83 15.78 -7.76
N GLY A 39 -17.00 16.84 -6.97
CA GLY A 39 -15.91 17.50 -6.24
C GLY A 39 -15.29 16.62 -5.15
N GLU A 40 -16.10 15.84 -4.42
CA GLU A 40 -15.63 14.94 -3.35
C GLU A 40 -14.61 13.91 -3.83
N GLY A 41 -14.82 13.30 -5.00
CA GLY A 41 -13.86 12.35 -5.58
C GLY A 41 -12.53 12.99 -6.00
N VAL A 42 -12.57 14.22 -6.51
CA VAL A 42 -11.36 14.99 -6.86
C VAL A 42 -10.62 15.45 -5.61
N ILE A 43 -11.35 15.86 -4.56
CA ILE A 43 -10.77 16.27 -3.29
C ILE A 43 -10.12 15.09 -2.58
N GLU A 44 -10.75 13.91 -2.59
CA GLU A 44 -10.21 12.72 -1.91
C GLU A 44 -8.94 12.20 -2.61
N SER A 45 -8.96 12.12 -3.95
CA SER A 45 -7.77 11.75 -4.73
C SER A 45 -6.62 12.75 -4.57
N GLN A 46 -6.90 14.06 -4.52
CA GLN A 46 -5.88 15.06 -4.20
C GLN A 46 -5.36 14.91 -2.76
N LYS A 47 -6.23 14.66 -1.77
CA LYS A 47 -5.80 14.41 -0.38
C LYS A 47 -4.90 13.19 -0.27
N GLU A 48 -5.20 12.11 -0.99
CA GLU A 48 -4.34 10.92 -1.06
C GLU A 48 -2.99 11.23 -1.69
N TYR A 49 -2.96 11.94 -2.82
CA TYR A 49 -1.73 12.41 -3.45
C TYR A 49 -0.89 13.29 -2.52
N TRP A 50 -1.52 14.23 -1.81
CA TRP A 50 -0.83 15.09 -0.84
C TRP A 50 -0.35 14.32 0.40
N ARG A 51 -1.09 13.31 0.87
CA ARG A 51 -0.64 12.39 1.93
C ARG A 51 0.58 11.59 1.48
N TRP A 52 0.56 11.04 0.27
CA TRP A 52 1.69 10.34 -0.34
C TRP A 52 2.91 11.25 -0.53
N ARG A 53 2.70 12.48 -1.01
CA ARG A 53 3.78 13.46 -1.19
C ARG A 53 4.38 13.91 0.15
N ARG A 54 3.54 14.12 1.18
CA ARG A 54 4.02 14.44 2.53
C ARG A 54 4.78 13.28 3.16
N SER A 55 4.31 12.04 3.00
CA SER A 55 4.98 10.85 3.56
C SER A 55 6.34 10.57 2.90
N ARG A 56 6.58 11.08 1.68
CA ARG A 56 7.85 10.98 0.96
C ARG A 56 8.78 12.19 1.11
N LYS A 57 8.26 13.37 1.52
CA LYS A 57 9.04 14.61 1.63
C LYS A 57 10.06 14.50 2.77
N GLY A 58 11.35 14.71 2.47
CA GLY A 58 12.43 14.68 3.45
C GLY A 58 12.97 13.29 3.80
N LYS A 59 12.42 12.21 3.20
CA LYS A 59 12.96 10.86 3.40
C LYS A 59 14.13 10.59 2.44
N PRO A 60 15.18 9.87 2.88
CA PRO A 60 16.30 9.49 2.03
C PRO A 60 15.89 8.57 0.86
N ASP A 61 16.63 8.63 -0.25
CA ASP A 61 16.37 7.82 -1.46
C ASP A 61 16.33 6.31 -1.19
N TYR A 62 17.21 5.81 -0.32
CA TYR A 62 17.21 4.39 0.07
C TYR A 62 15.90 3.96 0.71
N TYR A 63 15.24 4.84 1.45
CA TYR A 63 13.98 4.55 2.12
C TYR A 63 12.85 4.46 1.09
N LEU A 64 12.81 5.42 0.15
CA LEU A 64 11.79 5.47 -0.91
C LEU A 64 11.88 4.24 -1.82
N LYS A 65 13.09 3.88 -2.24
CA LYS A 65 13.34 2.66 -3.02
C LYS A 65 13.01 1.40 -2.21
N GLY A 66 13.35 1.38 -0.93
CA GLY A 66 13.00 0.29 -0.03
C GLY A 66 11.49 0.08 0.08
N ASP A 67 10.71 1.15 0.24
CA ASP A 67 9.25 1.14 0.29
C ASP A 67 8.61 0.57 -0.99
N GLU A 68 9.16 0.93 -2.15
CA GLU A 68 8.72 0.39 -3.44
C GLU A 68 9.03 -1.11 -3.57
N VAL A 69 10.25 -1.53 -3.20
CA VAL A 69 10.65 -2.94 -3.17
C VAL A 69 9.74 -3.74 -2.22
N TYR A 70 9.51 -3.24 -1.01
CA TYR A 70 8.67 -3.90 -0.03
C TYR A 70 7.22 -4.04 -0.48
N SER A 71 6.68 -3.01 -1.12
CA SER A 71 5.35 -3.08 -1.72
C SER A 71 5.25 -4.19 -2.77
N ARG A 72 6.28 -4.34 -3.62
CA ARG A 72 6.34 -5.44 -4.60
C ARG A 72 6.45 -6.81 -3.92
N ILE A 73 7.27 -6.95 -2.89
CA ILE A 73 7.37 -8.17 -2.08
C ILE A 73 6.00 -8.58 -1.51
N ARG A 74 5.22 -7.64 -0.96
CA ARG A 74 3.87 -7.92 -0.43
C ARG A 74 2.92 -8.43 -1.51
N VAL A 75 3.01 -7.89 -2.72
CA VAL A 75 2.23 -8.36 -3.87
C VAL A 75 2.68 -9.76 -4.29
N LEU A 76 3.99 -10.04 -4.33
CA LEU A 76 4.52 -11.38 -4.64
C LEU A 76 4.10 -12.43 -3.62
N CYS A 77 4.17 -12.09 -2.33
CA CYS A 77 3.75 -12.99 -1.24
C CYS A 77 2.28 -13.43 -1.42
N LYS A 78 1.37 -12.50 -1.73
CA LYS A 78 -0.05 -12.82 -1.98
C LYS A 78 -0.30 -13.73 -3.18
N LYS A 79 0.66 -13.88 -4.10
CA LYS A 79 0.56 -14.78 -5.26
C LYS A 79 0.97 -16.23 -4.93
N LEU A 80 1.59 -16.46 -3.77
CA LEU A 80 2.00 -17.79 -3.37
C LEU A 80 0.81 -18.61 -2.87
N PRO A 81 0.70 -19.89 -3.25
CA PRO A 81 -0.26 -20.81 -2.67
C PRO A 81 0.21 -21.26 -1.28
N GLU A 82 -0.70 -21.88 -0.53
CA GLU A 82 -0.30 -22.65 0.65
C GLU A 82 0.55 -23.87 0.24
N PRO A 83 1.55 -24.29 1.04
CA PRO A 83 1.96 -23.76 2.34
C PRO A 83 2.98 -22.59 2.27
N TRP A 84 3.44 -22.24 1.06
CA TRP A 84 4.47 -21.22 0.86
C TRP A 84 4.06 -19.82 1.35
N PHE A 85 2.77 -19.50 1.25
CA PHE A 85 2.24 -18.27 1.81
C PHE A 85 2.41 -18.22 3.33
N ALA A 86 1.98 -19.27 4.06
CA ALA A 86 2.13 -19.34 5.51
C ALA A 86 3.59 -19.22 5.95
N GLU A 87 4.51 -19.88 5.26
CA GLU A 87 5.95 -19.87 5.60
C GLU A 87 6.60 -18.51 5.33
N THR A 88 6.25 -17.85 4.23
CA THR A 88 6.82 -16.52 3.93
C THR A 88 6.19 -15.40 4.77
N ARG A 89 5.02 -15.63 5.38
CA ARG A 89 4.28 -14.63 6.13
C ARG A 89 5.06 -14.05 7.31
N VAL A 90 5.73 -14.89 8.09
CA VAL A 90 6.49 -14.46 9.29
C VAL A 90 7.61 -13.50 8.90
N MET A 91 8.33 -13.82 7.83
CA MET A 91 9.35 -12.95 7.24
C MET A 91 8.78 -11.58 6.80
N ILE A 92 7.59 -11.54 6.20
CA ILE A 92 6.92 -10.31 5.78
C ILE A 92 6.46 -9.47 6.98
N GLU A 93 5.89 -10.10 8.00
CA GLU A 93 5.45 -9.44 9.23
C GLU A 93 6.64 -8.83 9.99
N MET A 94 7.78 -9.52 10.03
CA MET A 94 9.00 -8.97 10.63
C MET A 94 9.54 -7.77 9.85
N SER A 95 9.47 -7.84 8.52
CA SER A 95 9.84 -6.72 7.66
C SER A 95 8.92 -5.51 7.89
N ASP A 96 7.61 -5.72 8.11
CA ASP A 96 6.66 -4.65 8.45
C ASP A 96 7.04 -3.95 9.76
N LYS A 97 7.38 -4.74 10.80
CA LYS A 97 7.86 -4.22 12.08
C LYS A 97 9.12 -3.37 11.93
N LEU A 98 10.08 -3.84 11.14
CA LEU A 98 11.31 -3.08 10.82
C LEU A 98 11.01 -1.79 10.05
N PHE A 99 10.05 -1.82 9.13
CA PHE A 99 9.60 -0.63 8.41
C PHE A 99 9.02 0.43 9.35
N ARG A 100 8.17 0.02 10.30
CA ARG A 100 7.58 0.91 11.31
C ARG A 100 8.66 1.49 12.23
N LEU A 101 9.55 0.64 12.73
CA LEU A 101 10.65 1.07 13.59
C LEU A 101 11.57 2.08 12.87
N ALA A 102 11.84 1.87 11.58
CA ALA A 102 12.60 2.82 10.77
C ALA A 102 11.87 4.17 10.55
N GLN A 103 10.53 4.19 10.56
CA GLN A 103 9.73 5.43 10.49
C GLN A 103 9.78 6.21 11.79
N GLU A 104 9.80 5.51 12.92
CA GLU A 104 9.83 6.08 14.27
C GLU A 104 11.23 6.57 14.69
N THR A 105 12.27 6.18 13.96
CA THR A 105 13.66 6.59 14.23
C THR A 105 13.91 8.04 13.78
N GLU A 106 14.38 8.89 14.70
CA GLU A 106 14.66 10.32 14.45
C GLU A 106 15.60 10.58 13.26
N ASP A 107 16.60 9.71 13.04
CA ASP A 107 17.57 9.78 11.94
C ASP A 107 17.03 9.27 10.57
N HIS A 108 15.72 9.37 10.33
CA HIS A 108 15.07 8.88 9.11
C HIS A 108 15.44 7.42 8.75
N GLY A 109 15.54 6.57 9.79
CA GLY A 109 15.87 5.17 9.63
C GLY A 109 17.29 4.88 9.11
N LYS A 110 18.26 5.79 9.30
CA LYS A 110 19.67 5.57 8.93
C LYS A 110 20.27 4.25 9.44
N PRO A 111 20.00 3.78 10.69
CA PRO A 111 20.43 2.45 11.13
C PRO A 111 19.91 1.34 10.20
N PHE A 112 18.69 1.49 9.69
CA PHE A 112 17.99 0.53 8.82
C PHE A 112 18.39 0.63 7.35
N ARG A 113 19.35 1.48 6.98
CA ARG A 113 19.76 1.68 5.58
C ARG A 113 20.10 0.36 4.88
N ARG A 114 20.83 -0.54 5.53
CA ARG A 114 21.21 -1.83 4.94
C ARG A 114 20.03 -2.76 4.73
N PHE A 115 19.04 -2.72 5.61
CA PHE A 115 17.79 -3.43 5.39
C PHE A 115 17.12 -2.96 4.10
N PHE A 116 17.02 -1.65 3.88
CA PHE A 116 16.43 -1.12 2.65
C PHE A 116 17.25 -1.37 1.39
N THR A 117 18.58 -1.29 1.46
CA THR A 117 19.44 -1.36 0.25
C THR A 117 19.95 -2.75 -0.07
N VAL A 118 19.93 -3.70 0.87
CA VAL A 118 20.51 -5.04 0.68
C VAL A 118 19.48 -6.12 0.99
N THR A 119 18.88 -6.10 2.18
CA THR A 119 17.94 -7.15 2.62
C THR A 119 16.72 -7.22 1.74
N LEU A 120 16.02 -6.09 1.57
CA LEU A 120 14.78 -6.05 0.80
C LEU A 120 14.99 -6.44 -0.67
N PRO A 121 16.00 -5.93 -1.41
CA PRO A 121 16.24 -6.38 -2.78
C PRO A 121 16.56 -7.88 -2.89
N ALA A 122 17.29 -8.44 -1.93
CA ALA A 122 17.58 -9.87 -1.89
C ALA A 122 16.31 -10.70 -1.62
N MET A 123 15.47 -10.24 -0.68
CA MET A 123 14.15 -10.83 -0.43
C MET A 123 13.25 -10.75 -1.66
N GLU A 124 13.20 -9.62 -2.35
CA GLU A 124 12.44 -9.47 -3.59
C GLU A 124 12.90 -10.47 -4.65
N SER A 125 14.21 -10.55 -4.90
CA SER A 125 14.77 -11.49 -5.88
C SER A 125 14.41 -12.95 -5.53
N PHE A 126 14.49 -13.31 -4.24
CA PHE A 126 14.07 -14.62 -3.77
C PHE A 126 12.57 -14.87 -3.98
N MET A 127 11.72 -13.90 -3.66
CA MET A 127 10.27 -14.02 -3.80
C MET A 127 9.84 -14.11 -5.27
N VAL A 128 10.51 -13.38 -6.18
CA VAL A 128 10.30 -13.52 -7.63
C VAL A 128 10.59 -14.95 -8.07
N ALA A 129 11.79 -15.46 -7.75
CA ALA A 129 12.18 -16.83 -8.09
C ALA A 129 11.24 -17.88 -7.47
N LEU A 130 10.77 -17.66 -6.24
CA LEU A 130 9.81 -18.55 -5.60
C LEU A 130 8.44 -18.52 -6.29
N VAL A 131 7.98 -17.36 -6.74
CA VAL A 131 6.72 -17.24 -7.49
C VAL A 131 6.83 -17.88 -8.87
N GLU A 132 7.97 -17.75 -9.55
CA GLU A 132 8.18 -18.27 -10.91
C GLU A 132 8.44 -19.77 -10.91
N ASP A 133 9.35 -20.25 -10.06
CA ASP A 133 9.92 -21.59 -10.22
C ASP A 133 9.29 -22.66 -9.32
N ARG A 134 8.47 -22.30 -8.31
CA ARG A 134 8.01 -23.27 -7.28
C ARG A 134 7.36 -24.54 -7.86
N SER A 135 6.67 -24.45 -9.00
CA SER A 135 5.98 -25.58 -9.61
C SER A 135 6.91 -26.58 -10.28
N VAL A 136 8.17 -26.19 -10.52
CA VAL A 136 9.19 -27.01 -11.18
C VAL A 136 10.38 -27.32 -10.26
N MET A 137 10.35 -26.86 -9.01
CA MET A 137 11.40 -27.14 -8.03
C MET A 137 11.46 -28.63 -7.70
N LYS A 138 12.67 -29.17 -7.69
CA LYS A 138 12.93 -30.52 -7.14
C LYS A 138 12.93 -30.46 -5.61
N ALA A 139 12.72 -31.60 -4.96
CA ALA A 139 12.70 -31.69 -3.49
C ALA A 139 13.93 -31.05 -2.79
N ALA A 140 15.13 -31.18 -3.38
CA ALA A 140 16.33 -30.53 -2.84
C ALA A 140 16.28 -28.99 -2.95
N GLU A 141 15.71 -28.46 -4.04
CA GLU A 141 15.56 -27.02 -4.28
C GLU A 141 14.47 -26.43 -3.37
N GLU A 142 13.39 -27.18 -3.13
CA GLU A 142 12.35 -26.80 -2.16
C GLU A 142 12.89 -26.75 -0.73
N ALA A 143 13.62 -27.79 -0.30
CA ALA A 143 14.24 -27.83 1.03
C ALA A 143 15.20 -26.65 1.24
N MET A 144 15.96 -26.28 0.21
CA MET A 144 16.84 -25.11 0.24
C MET A 144 16.05 -23.80 0.30
N ALA A 145 14.96 -23.66 -0.46
CA ALA A 145 14.11 -22.47 -0.40
C ALA A 145 13.52 -22.27 1.01
N ARG A 146 13.04 -23.35 1.65
CA ARG A 146 12.55 -23.33 3.04
C ARG A 146 13.64 -22.94 4.03
N LYS A 147 14.85 -23.49 3.86
CA LYS A 147 16.02 -23.09 4.66
C LYS A 147 16.33 -21.59 4.51
N ASN A 148 16.20 -21.04 3.30
CA ASN A 148 16.43 -19.62 3.04
C ASN A 148 15.37 -18.74 3.70
N ILE A 149 14.09 -19.14 3.70
CA ILE A 149 13.04 -18.44 4.45
C ILE A 149 13.43 -18.35 5.93
N ALA A 150 13.82 -19.46 6.55
CA ALA A 150 14.26 -19.48 7.96
C ALA A 150 15.52 -18.62 8.21
N VAL A 151 16.44 -18.53 7.24
CA VAL A 151 17.61 -17.64 7.33
C VAL A 151 17.18 -16.17 7.29
N PHE A 152 16.28 -15.79 6.36
CA PHE A 152 15.76 -14.43 6.32
C PHE A 152 15.05 -14.05 7.62
N GLU A 153 14.20 -14.93 8.15
CA GLU A 153 13.50 -14.69 9.42
C GLU A 153 14.48 -14.45 10.57
N ARG A 154 15.48 -15.32 10.71
CA ARG A 154 16.51 -15.18 11.77
C ARG A 154 17.28 -13.87 11.61
N ASP A 155 17.69 -13.54 10.39
CA ASP A 155 18.46 -12.32 10.13
C ASP A 155 17.62 -11.07 10.39
N LEU A 156 16.35 -11.06 9.99
CA LEU A 156 15.42 -9.97 10.28
C LEU A 156 15.18 -9.82 11.78
N GLN A 157 15.02 -10.93 12.52
CA GLN A 157 14.89 -10.91 13.98
C GLN A 157 16.14 -10.34 14.64
N VAL A 158 17.34 -10.81 14.28
CA VAL A 158 18.60 -10.28 14.82
C VAL A 158 18.76 -8.80 14.48
N TYR A 159 18.31 -8.38 13.30
CA TYR A 159 18.35 -6.98 12.88
C TYR A 159 17.37 -6.12 13.71
N PHE A 160 16.18 -6.66 13.99
CA PHE A 160 15.16 -6.05 14.84
C PHE A 160 15.67 -5.89 16.28
N ASP A 161 16.19 -6.96 16.89
CA ASP A 161 16.69 -6.98 18.27
C ASP A 161 17.85 -5.99 18.48
N LYS A 162 18.66 -5.76 17.44
CA LYS A 162 19.79 -4.81 17.46
C LYS A 162 19.41 -3.39 17.04
N GLY A 163 18.13 -3.09 16.85
CA GLY A 163 17.67 -1.76 16.45
C GLY A 163 18.25 -1.26 15.13
N GLY A 164 18.46 -2.18 14.17
CA GLY A 164 19.03 -1.85 12.86
C GLY A 164 20.56 -1.67 12.81
N SER A 165 21.26 -1.72 13.95
CA SER A 165 22.71 -1.46 14.01
C SER A 165 23.61 -2.65 13.60
N SER A 166 23.05 -3.77 13.13
CA SER A 166 23.86 -4.96 12.80
C SER A 166 24.77 -4.72 11.58
N ARG A 167 26.09 -4.69 11.82
CA ARG A 167 27.14 -4.63 10.78
C ARG A 167 27.28 -5.90 9.93
N ARG A 168 26.68 -7.02 10.33
CA ARG A 168 26.74 -8.28 9.59
C ARG A 168 25.30 -8.77 9.38
N LEU A 169 24.74 -8.43 8.23
CA LEU A 169 23.70 -9.27 7.64
C LEU A 169 24.45 -10.28 6.77
N ASN A 170 24.30 -11.57 7.03
CA ASN A 170 25.08 -12.61 6.36
C ASN A 170 24.50 -12.94 4.98
N PHE A 171 24.30 -11.91 4.15
CA PHE A 171 23.77 -12.03 2.78
C PHE A 171 24.71 -12.73 1.81
N HIS A 172 25.94 -13.06 2.22
CA HIS A 172 26.89 -13.72 1.33
C HIS A 172 26.41 -15.12 0.94
N ILE A 173 25.84 -15.86 1.90
CA ILE A 173 25.26 -17.20 1.69
C ILE A 173 23.98 -17.10 0.85
N LEU A 174 23.22 -16.02 1.00
CA LEU A 174 21.93 -15.82 0.32
C LEU A 174 22.11 -15.41 -1.16
N MET A 175 23.13 -14.58 -1.44
CA MET A 175 23.55 -14.29 -2.81
C MET A 175 24.16 -15.51 -3.52
N GLU A 176 24.77 -16.44 -2.78
CA GLU A 176 25.33 -17.65 -3.36
C GLU A 176 24.24 -18.58 -3.89
N VAL A 177 23.10 -18.68 -3.18
CA VAL A 177 21.93 -19.44 -3.65
C VAL A 177 21.20 -18.73 -4.81
N ILE A 178 21.06 -17.40 -4.77
CA ILE A 178 20.51 -16.64 -5.91
C ILE A 178 21.43 -16.76 -7.15
N ARG A 179 22.76 -16.68 -6.97
CA ARG A 179 23.74 -16.88 -8.06
C ARG A 179 23.73 -18.30 -8.62
N GLN A 180 23.58 -19.31 -7.78
CA GLN A 180 23.49 -20.71 -8.24
C GLN A 180 22.23 -20.96 -9.07
N ARG A 181 21.15 -20.19 -8.85
CA ARG A 181 19.93 -20.24 -9.67
C ARG A 181 20.00 -19.39 -10.95
N LEU A 182 20.69 -18.25 -10.94
CA LEU A 182 20.92 -17.39 -12.13
C LEU A 182 21.98 -17.93 -13.12
N ARG A 183 22.63 -19.07 -12.81
CA ARG A 183 23.60 -19.74 -13.70
C ARG A 183 23.01 -20.93 -14.48
N ARG A 184 21.70 -21.16 -14.38
CA ARG A 184 20.95 -21.92 -15.39
C ARG A 184 20.25 -20.94 -16.32
#